data_AF-A0A2R3IPX8-F1
#
_entry.id   AF-A0A2R3IPX8-F1
#
_cell.length_a   1.000
_cell.length_b   1.000
_cell.length_c   1.000
_cell.angle_alpha   90.00
_cell.angle_beta   90.00
_cell.angle_gamma   90.00
#
_symmetry.space_group_name_H-M   'P 1'
#
loop_
_entity.id
_entity.type
_entity.pdbx_description
1 polymer ?
#
loop_
_entity_poly.entity_id
_entity_poly.type
_entity_poly.pdbx_seq_one_letter_code
_entity_poly.pdbx_strand_id
1 'polypeptide(L)'
;MARAWINNWKTTLSAGLSPGASSLTVPDAAAALLPLSGGSWVLLTLADDAGAQHEIVKATARAGGTVTIERAQEGTTDGNWPAGTAIYAAVTAGDLMTLQARIQALESGASGGTLVDESGAALVDDAGNNLIMENN
;
A
#
# COMPACT_ATOMS: atom_id res chain seq x y z
N MET A 1 -1.89 -4.87 -11.54
CA MET A 1 -2.09 -5.52 -10.23
C MET A 1 -2.61 -4.49 -9.25
N ALA A 2 -3.71 -4.77 -8.54
CA ALA A 2 -4.38 -3.76 -7.71
C ALA A 2 -4.15 -4.00 -6.21
N ARG A 3 -3.98 -2.90 -5.47
CA ARG A 3 -3.99 -2.86 -4.01
C ARG A 3 -5.35 -3.34 -3.49
N ALA A 4 -5.36 -4.41 -2.70
CA ALA A 4 -6.54 -4.90 -1.99
C ALA A 4 -6.46 -4.58 -0.50
N TRP A 5 -7.61 -4.46 0.13
CA TRP A 5 -7.77 -4.02 1.51
C TRP A 5 -8.51 -5.07 2.32
N ILE A 6 -8.09 -5.23 3.57
CA ILE A 6 -8.74 -6.13 4.53
C ILE A 6 -8.79 -5.47 5.89
N ASN A 7 -9.98 -5.42 6.48
CA ASN A 7 -10.18 -4.84 7.80
C ASN A 7 -9.72 -5.81 8.88
N ASN A 8 -9.00 -5.29 9.87
CA ASN A 8 -8.68 -5.99 11.12
C ASN A 8 -7.99 -7.36 10.94
N TRP A 9 -7.26 -7.57 9.84
CA TRP A 9 -6.49 -8.79 9.66
C TRP A 9 -5.21 -8.72 10.51
N LYS A 10 -5.06 -9.67 11.43
CA LYS A 10 -3.89 -9.80 12.30
C LYS A 10 -3.67 -11.26 12.66
N THR A 11 -2.42 -11.70 12.69
CA THR A 11 -2.02 -13.03 13.12
C THR A 11 -0.56 -13.00 13.59
N THR A 12 0.06 -14.18 13.76
CA THR A 12 1.48 -14.34 14.05
C THR A 12 2.14 -15.28 13.06
N LEU A 13 3.45 -15.10 12.86
CA LEU A 13 4.25 -16.01 12.04
C LEU A 13 4.27 -17.41 12.67
N SER A 14 3.97 -18.44 11.87
CA SER A 14 4.07 -19.85 12.31
C SER A 14 5.50 -20.38 12.28
N ALA A 15 6.40 -19.73 11.54
CA ALA A 15 7.83 -20.04 11.47
C ALA A 15 8.63 -18.74 11.34
N GLY A 16 9.91 -18.78 11.72
CA GLY A 16 10.78 -17.62 11.56
C GLY A 16 10.99 -17.25 10.09
N LEU A 17 11.06 -15.94 9.82
CA LEU A 17 11.34 -15.35 8.52
C LEU A 17 12.74 -14.73 8.53
N SER A 18 13.69 -15.40 7.90
CA SER A 18 15.07 -14.93 7.78
C SER A 18 15.22 -13.84 6.70
N PRO A 19 16.23 -12.97 6.79
CA PRO A 19 16.48 -11.95 5.77
C PRO A 19 16.58 -12.51 4.35
N GLY A 20 16.01 -11.82 3.37
CA GLY A 20 16.01 -12.22 1.97
C GLY A 20 15.00 -13.32 1.60
N ALA A 21 14.27 -13.90 2.55
CA ALA A 21 13.24 -14.88 2.25
C ALA A 21 12.06 -14.24 1.48
N SER A 22 11.58 -14.92 0.44
CA SER A 22 10.46 -14.45 -0.42
C SER A 22 9.10 -15.00 -0.03
N SER A 23 9.01 -15.70 1.10
CA SER A 23 7.78 -16.28 1.62
C SER A 23 7.77 -16.32 3.14
N LEU A 24 6.62 -16.00 3.72
CA LEU A 24 6.35 -16.19 5.15
C LEU A 24 5.29 -17.27 5.37
N THR A 25 5.26 -17.82 6.57
CA THR A 25 4.28 -18.85 6.96
C THR A 25 3.45 -18.34 8.12
N VAL A 26 2.12 -18.44 7.97
CA VAL A 26 1.10 -18.11 8.98
C VAL A 26 0.08 -19.26 9.05
N PRO A 27 -0.85 -19.29 10.03
CA PRO A 27 -1.91 -20.28 10.02
C PRO A 27 -2.70 -20.23 8.72
N ASP A 28 -3.03 -21.39 8.16
CA ASP A 28 -3.73 -21.53 6.87
C ASP A 28 -5.04 -20.73 6.84
N ALA A 29 -5.83 -20.82 7.92
CA ALA A 29 -7.06 -20.05 8.07
C ALA A 29 -6.84 -18.53 8.01
N ALA A 30 -5.71 -18.02 8.50
CA ALA A 30 -5.39 -16.60 8.42
C ALA A 30 -4.95 -16.21 7.00
N ALA A 31 -4.08 -17.01 6.37
CA ALA A 31 -3.67 -16.80 4.98
C ALA A 31 -4.88 -16.78 4.04
N ALA A 32 -5.84 -17.68 4.25
CA ALA A 32 -7.08 -17.83 3.47
C ALA A 32 -7.98 -16.59 3.44
N LEU A 33 -7.84 -15.67 4.40
CA LEU A 33 -8.58 -14.42 4.44
C LEU A 33 -7.99 -13.32 3.55
N LEU A 34 -6.70 -13.38 3.22
CA LEU A 34 -6.03 -12.33 2.43
C LEU A 34 -6.63 -12.21 1.00
N PRO A 35 -7.06 -11.03 0.53
CA PRO A 35 -7.61 -10.89 -0.82
C PRO A 35 -6.50 -10.87 -1.90
N LEU A 36 -5.92 -12.04 -2.23
CA LEU A 36 -4.79 -12.20 -3.18
C LEU A 36 -5.18 -12.85 -4.52
N SER A 37 -6.46 -12.79 -4.91
CA SER A 37 -6.96 -13.35 -6.17
C SER A 37 -6.81 -12.39 -7.36
N GLY A 38 -6.55 -12.91 -8.57
CA GLY A 38 -6.52 -12.09 -9.78
C GLY A 38 -5.33 -11.12 -9.84
N GLY A 39 -4.22 -11.44 -9.17
CA GLY A 39 -3.03 -10.59 -9.10
C GLY A 39 -3.22 -9.33 -8.25
N SER A 40 -4.15 -9.35 -7.29
CA SER A 40 -4.20 -8.35 -6.23
C SER A 40 -3.07 -8.57 -5.22
N TRP A 41 -2.77 -7.53 -4.46
CA TRP A 41 -1.74 -7.58 -3.41
C TRP A 41 -2.19 -6.81 -2.17
N VAL A 42 -1.63 -7.20 -1.03
CA VAL A 42 -1.87 -6.59 0.29
C VAL A 42 -0.52 -6.26 0.92
N LEU A 43 -0.44 -5.17 1.68
CA LEU A 43 0.73 -4.79 2.47
C LEU A 43 0.41 -5.21 3.88
N LEU A 44 1.38 -5.88 4.46
CA LEU A 44 1.33 -6.36 5.82
C LEU A 44 2.50 -5.74 6.56
N THR A 45 2.31 -5.45 7.83
CA THR A 45 3.35 -4.96 8.72
C THR A 45 3.72 -6.06 9.69
N LEU A 46 4.98 -6.46 9.65
CA LEU A 46 5.65 -7.22 10.70
C LEU A 46 6.11 -6.23 11.77
N ALA A 47 5.89 -6.54 13.04
CA ALA A 47 6.35 -5.70 14.14
C ALA A 47 6.83 -6.55 15.31
N ASP A 48 7.86 -6.08 16.00
CA ASP A 48 8.27 -6.66 17.27
C ASP A 48 7.27 -6.29 18.38
N ASP A 49 7.32 -7.02 19.50
CA ASP A 49 6.37 -6.82 20.59
C ASP A 49 6.49 -5.42 21.22
N ALA A 50 7.68 -4.83 21.15
CA ALA A 50 7.95 -3.48 21.64
C ALA A 50 7.50 -2.36 20.67
N GLY A 51 7.22 -2.69 19.41
CA GLY A 51 6.94 -1.72 18.33
C GLY A 51 8.16 -0.88 17.91
N ALA A 52 9.36 -1.24 18.36
CA ALA A 52 10.60 -0.53 18.06
C ALA A 52 11.10 -0.84 16.64
N GLN A 53 10.85 -2.06 16.16
CA GLN A 53 11.18 -2.49 14.80
C GLN A 53 9.90 -2.88 14.07
N HIS A 54 9.80 -2.45 12.81
CA HIS A 54 8.74 -2.88 11.91
C HIS A 54 9.26 -3.02 10.48
N GLU A 55 8.56 -3.85 9.70
CA GLU A 55 8.80 -3.99 8.28
C GLU A 55 7.48 -4.11 7.55
N ILE A 56 7.36 -3.38 6.44
CA ILE A 56 6.21 -3.47 5.55
C ILE A 56 6.59 -4.42 4.41
N VAL A 57 5.76 -5.44 4.18
CA VAL A 57 5.92 -6.44 3.13
C VAL A 57 4.70 -6.47 2.24
N LYS A 58 4.88 -6.73 0.94
CA LYS A 58 3.81 -6.87 -0.04
C LYS A 58 3.51 -8.34 -0.29
N ALA A 59 2.41 -8.83 0.24
CA ALA A 59 1.87 -10.15 -0.05
C ALA A 59 1.21 -10.17 -1.44
N THR A 60 1.59 -11.13 -2.29
CA THR A 60 1.17 -11.20 -3.70
C THR A 60 0.48 -12.51 -4.06
N ALA A 61 0.75 -13.59 -3.33
CA ALA A 61 0.11 -14.89 -3.53
C ALA A 61 0.09 -15.70 -2.23
N ARG A 62 -0.71 -16.75 -2.20
CA ARG A 62 -0.71 -17.74 -1.12
C ARG A 62 -0.93 -19.15 -1.65
N ALA A 63 -0.38 -20.12 -0.94
CA ALA A 63 -0.67 -21.54 -1.11
C ALA A 63 -0.71 -22.18 0.28
N GLY A 64 -1.91 -22.55 0.73
CA GLY A 64 -2.13 -22.88 2.14
C GLY A 64 -1.73 -21.72 3.08
N GLY A 65 -1.03 -22.06 4.17
CA GLY A 65 -0.45 -21.09 5.11
C GLY A 65 0.81 -20.36 4.64
N THR A 66 1.34 -20.67 3.46
CA THR A 66 2.51 -19.99 2.89
C THR A 66 2.06 -18.80 2.04
N VAL A 67 2.59 -17.62 2.36
CA VAL A 67 2.31 -16.36 1.66
C VAL A 67 3.57 -15.88 0.95
N THR A 68 3.48 -15.67 -0.36
CA THR A 68 4.56 -15.08 -1.17
C THR A 68 4.59 -13.58 -0.91
N ILE A 69 5.78 -13.03 -0.65
CA ILE A 69 5.99 -11.64 -0.28
C ILE A 69 7.12 -10.97 -1.06
N GLU A 70 7.01 -9.67 -1.25
CA GLU A 70 8.13 -8.77 -1.51
C GLU A 70 8.42 -7.96 -0.26
N ARG A 71 9.69 -7.88 0.14
CA ARG A 71 10.12 -7.32 1.43
C ARG A 71 10.51 -5.85 1.34
N ALA A 72 10.83 -5.25 2.49
CA ALA A 72 11.41 -3.89 2.56
C ALA A 72 10.61 -2.82 1.79
N GLN A 73 9.29 -2.81 1.92
CA GLN A 73 8.43 -1.82 1.27
C GLN A 73 8.49 -0.49 2.02
N GLU A 74 8.20 0.60 1.30
CA GLU A 74 8.11 1.96 1.87
C GLU A 74 9.37 2.40 2.62
N GLY A 75 10.54 1.94 2.19
CA GLY A 75 11.83 2.28 2.81
C GLY A 75 12.10 1.58 4.14
N THR A 76 11.26 0.61 4.53
CA THR A 76 11.57 -0.28 5.66
C THR A 76 12.72 -1.23 5.32
N THR A 77 13.35 -1.82 6.33
CA THR A 77 14.50 -2.73 6.14
C THR A 77 14.05 -4.18 6.23
N ASP A 78 14.61 -5.04 5.38
CA ASP A 78 14.48 -6.49 5.45
C ASP A 78 15.13 -7.02 6.75
N GLY A 79 14.29 -7.40 7.72
CA GLY A 79 14.72 -7.86 9.04
C GLY A 79 14.73 -9.39 9.23
N ASN A 80 15.20 -9.83 10.39
CA ASN A 80 14.99 -11.20 10.85
C ASN A 80 13.81 -11.24 11.83
N TRP A 81 12.77 -11.99 11.50
CA TRP A 81 11.55 -12.09 12.31
C TRP A 81 11.38 -13.49 12.89
N PRO A 82 11.41 -13.66 14.22
CA PRO A 82 11.17 -14.94 14.86
C PRO A 82 9.76 -15.49 14.61
N ALA A 83 9.57 -16.80 14.83
CA ALA A 83 8.24 -17.37 14.94
C ALA A 83 7.47 -16.68 16.10
N GLY A 84 6.18 -16.47 15.92
CA GLY A 84 5.36 -15.72 16.88
C GLY A 84 5.32 -14.21 16.65
N THR A 85 6.19 -13.63 15.81
CA THR A 85 6.14 -12.21 15.44
C THR A 85 4.74 -11.84 14.93
N ALA A 86 4.22 -10.72 15.43
CA ALA A 86 2.93 -10.19 15.00
C ALA A 86 3.01 -9.69 13.54
N ILE A 87 2.00 -10.04 12.76
CA ILE A 87 1.81 -9.53 11.40
C ILE A 87 0.37 -9.10 11.20
N TYR A 88 0.15 -7.93 10.62
CA TYR A 88 -1.18 -7.35 10.46
C TYR A 88 -1.31 -6.50 9.20
N ALA A 89 -2.54 -6.34 8.71
CA ALA A 89 -2.85 -5.41 7.64
C ALA A 89 -3.22 -4.05 8.23
N ALA A 90 -2.56 -2.99 7.78
CA ALA A 90 -2.85 -1.61 8.15
C ALA A 90 -2.79 -0.70 6.92
N VAL A 91 -3.45 0.44 7.01
CA VAL A 91 -3.20 1.56 6.10
C VAL A 91 -1.78 2.08 6.38
N THR A 92 -1.00 2.26 5.33
CA THR A 92 0.39 2.73 5.45
C THR A 92 0.51 4.22 5.16
N ALA A 93 1.68 4.80 5.45
CA ALA A 93 1.98 6.17 5.04
C ALA A 93 1.98 6.30 3.52
N GLY A 94 2.56 5.33 2.79
CA GLY A 94 2.55 5.30 1.33
C GLY A 94 1.14 5.31 0.72
N ASP A 95 0.20 4.60 1.36
CA ASP A 95 -1.22 4.62 0.97
C ASP A 95 -1.83 6.03 1.11
N LEU A 96 -1.64 6.69 2.26
CA LEU A 96 -2.18 8.03 2.52
C LEU A 96 -1.50 9.11 1.66
N MET A 97 -0.19 9.00 1.41
CA MET A 97 0.53 9.89 0.51
C MET A 97 0.01 9.77 -0.93
N THR A 98 -0.29 8.55 -1.39
CA THR A 98 -0.91 8.32 -2.70
C THR A 98 -2.27 8.99 -2.77
N LEU A 99 -3.09 8.87 -1.72
CA LEU A 99 -4.40 9.52 -1.66
C LEU A 99 -4.27 11.06 -1.65
N GLN A 100 -3.36 11.60 -0.84
CA GLN A 100 -3.10 13.03 -0.73
C GLN A 100 -2.66 13.63 -2.07
N ALA A 101 -1.75 12.96 -2.80
CA ALA A 101 -1.29 13.40 -4.10
C ALA A 101 -2.44 13.45 -5.13
N ARG A 102 -3.36 12.47 -5.09
CA ARG A 102 -4.55 12.47 -5.95
C ARG A 102 -5.53 13.59 -5.60
N ILE A 103 -5.72 13.88 -4.32
CA ILE A 103 -6.56 15.00 -3.86
C ILE A 103 -5.96 16.33 -4.35
N GLN A 104 -4.66 16.56 -4.12
CA GLN A 104 -3.96 17.76 -4.58
C GLN A 104 -4.06 17.96 -6.10
N ALA A 105 -3.96 16.88 -6.87
CA ALA A 105 -4.16 16.94 -8.32
C ALA A 105 -5.58 17.40 -8.68
N LEU A 106 -6.61 16.87 -8.01
CA LEU A 106 -7.99 17.30 -8.24
C LEU A 106 -8.23 18.75 -7.80
N GLU A 107 -7.71 19.16 -6.65
CA GLU A 107 -7.86 20.52 -6.09
C GLU A 107 -7.10 21.59 -6.90
N SER A 108 -5.97 21.24 -7.51
CA SER A 108 -5.23 22.13 -8.42
C SER A 108 -5.88 22.29 -9.79
N GLY A 109 -7.08 21.73 -9.99
CA GLY A 109 -7.78 21.77 -11.26
C GLY A 109 -7.22 20.80 -12.29
N ALA A 110 -6.43 19.80 -11.91
CA ALA A 110 -6.08 18.70 -12.81
C ALA A 110 -7.24 17.69 -13.00
N SER A 111 -8.50 18.13 -12.86
CA SER A 111 -9.60 17.49 -13.58
C SER A 111 -9.43 17.83 -15.06
N GLY A 112 -9.22 16.80 -15.89
CA GLY A 112 -8.93 16.93 -17.32
C GLY A 112 -9.80 18.00 -17.98
N GLY A 113 -9.16 19.10 -18.39
CA GLY A 113 -9.85 20.24 -19.00
C GLY A 113 -9.28 21.61 -18.66
N THR A 114 -8.48 21.76 -17.58
CA THR A 114 -7.86 23.06 -17.27
C THR A 114 -7.01 23.56 -18.42
N LEU A 115 -7.35 24.74 -18.92
CA LEU A 115 -6.62 25.41 -19.97
C LEU A 115 -5.32 25.95 -19.40
N VAL A 116 -4.23 25.72 -20.11
CA VAL A 116 -2.89 26.25 -19.78
C VAL A 116 -2.41 27.16 -20.90
N ASP A 117 -1.54 28.11 -20.57
CA ASP A 117 -0.85 28.94 -21.56
C ASP A 117 0.33 28.21 -22.22
N GLU A 118 1.04 28.90 -23.12
CA GLU A 118 2.20 28.36 -23.85
C GLU A 118 3.40 28.00 -22.93
N SER A 119 3.42 28.55 -21.71
CA SER A 119 4.43 28.24 -20.69
C SER A 119 3.99 27.12 -19.72
N GLY A 120 2.74 26.65 -19.84
CA GLY A 120 2.14 25.62 -18.99
C GLY A 120 1.50 26.14 -17.72
N ALA A 121 1.32 27.46 -17.56
CA ALA A 121 0.61 28.04 -16.42
C ALA A 121 -0.91 27.94 -16.61
N ALA A 122 -1.66 27.67 -15.54
CA ALA A 122 -3.12 27.60 -15.61
C ALA A 122 -3.72 28.97 -15.94
N LEU A 123 -4.64 29.01 -16.91
CA LEU A 123 -5.42 30.20 -17.22
C LEU A 123 -6.54 30.34 -16.19
N VAL A 124 -6.70 31.56 -15.64
CA VAL A 124 -7.72 31.88 -14.63
C VAL A 124 -8.64 33.02 -15.10
N ASP A 125 -9.85 33.09 -14.55
CA ASP A 125 -10.76 34.23 -14.72
C ASP A 125 -10.37 35.43 -13.82
N ASP A 126 -11.09 36.55 -13.93
CA ASP A 126 -10.85 37.76 -13.13
C ASP A 126 -11.10 37.55 -11.62
N ALA A 127 -11.76 36.45 -11.23
CA ALA A 127 -11.96 36.05 -9.84
C ALA A 127 -10.90 35.04 -9.35
N GLY A 128 -9.97 34.62 -10.21
CA GLY A 128 -8.90 33.67 -9.91
C GLY A 128 -9.29 32.19 -10.03
N ASN A 129 -10.42 31.86 -10.67
CA ASN A 129 -10.84 30.48 -10.89
C ASN A 129 -10.21 29.92 -12.17
N ASN A 130 -9.80 28.65 -12.16
CA ASN A 130 -9.25 27.99 -13.34
C ASN A 130 -10.29 27.88 -14.46
N LEU A 131 -9.89 28.26 -15.68
CA LEU A 131 -10.69 28.07 -16.88
C LEU A 131 -10.60 26.60 -17.34
N ILE A 132 -11.73 25.99 -17.67
CA ILE A 132 -11.81 24.61 -18.16
C ILE A 132 -12.47 24.54 -19.55
N MET A 133 -12.09 23.57 -20.39
CA MET A 133 -12.86 23.26 -21.60
C MET A 133 -14.21 22.66 -21.23
N GLU A 134 -15.31 23.31 -21.60
CA GLU A 134 -16.63 22.68 -21.58
C GLU A 134 -16.73 21.68 -22.74
N ASN A 135 -16.82 20.38 -22.44
CA ASN A 135 -17.26 19.40 -23.42
C ASN A 135 -18.79 19.53 -23.56
N ASN A 136 -19.24 20.07 -24.69
CA ASN A 136 -20.64 20.06 -25.10
C ASN A 136 -21.02 18.70 -25.71
#